data_AF-A0A535YQY7-F1
#
_entry.id   AF-A0A535YQY7-F1
#
_cell.length_a   1.000
_cell.length_b   1.000
_cell.length_c   1.000
_cell.angle_alpha   90.00
_cell.angle_beta   90.00
_cell.angle_gamma   90.00
#
_symmetry.space_group_name_H-M   'P 1'
#
loop_
_entity.id
_entity.type
_entity.pdbx_description
1 polymer ?
#
loop_
_entity_poly.entity_id
_entity_poly.type
_entity_poly.pdbx_seq_one_letter_code
_entity_poly.pdbx_strand_id
1 'polypeptide(L)'
;MNAVDVLRVQLRGACDLVAEHAGSVEPVWLERASPATSLPGFIVWHCARIIDWGVNTCVRDEPEVAAESPWREKLRYEMGHGAGLTDVEADEVAATVVPGDVVEYAHALRDGIDQWMADLVDADLERTIDVRMANQAHARYSTPAAWEEVKHLDGAQAWQLLIRPCGGHIRMHMGELETLARLIQSRQRDTA
;
A
#
# COMPACT_ATOMS: atom_id res chain seq x y z
N MET A 1 -9.77 -23.92 -9.57
CA MET A 1 -9.46 -22.94 -8.53
C MET A 1 -8.28 -23.48 -7.75
N ASN A 2 -7.09 -22.97 -8.07
CA ASN A 2 -5.83 -23.29 -7.37
C ASN A 2 -5.46 -22.15 -6.40
N ALA A 3 -4.30 -22.24 -5.74
CA ALA A 3 -3.88 -21.21 -4.78
C ALA A 3 -3.63 -19.86 -5.47
N VAL A 4 -3.05 -19.88 -6.68
CA VAL A 4 -2.85 -18.68 -7.51
C VAL A 4 -4.17 -17.96 -7.80
N ASP A 5 -5.23 -18.68 -8.18
CA ASP A 5 -6.56 -18.11 -8.46
C ASP A 5 -7.12 -17.35 -7.24
N VAL A 6 -6.97 -17.92 -6.04
CA VAL A 6 -7.45 -17.30 -4.79
C VAL A 6 -6.65 -16.03 -4.46
N LEU A 7 -5.33 -16.09 -4.57
CA LEU A 7 -4.47 -14.94 -4.32
C LEU A 7 -4.71 -13.81 -5.33
N ARG A 8 -4.95 -14.17 -6.60
CA ARG A 8 -5.30 -13.21 -7.64
C ARG A 8 -6.57 -12.43 -7.31
N VAL A 9 -7.62 -13.14 -6.90
CA VAL A 9 -8.88 -12.49 -6.45
C VAL A 9 -8.61 -11.58 -5.25
N GLN A 10 -7.79 -12.03 -4.30
CA GLN A 10 -7.46 -11.25 -3.10
C GLN A 10 -6.70 -9.96 -3.42
N LEU A 11 -5.69 -10.02 -4.29
CA LEU A 11 -4.86 -8.86 -4.66
C LEU A 11 -5.62 -7.87 -5.53
N ARG A 12 -6.45 -8.35 -6.47
CA ARG A 12 -7.41 -7.51 -7.19
C ARG A 12 -8.30 -6.74 -6.22
N GLY A 13 -8.93 -7.45 -5.29
CA GLY A 13 -9.79 -6.84 -4.29
C GLY A 13 -9.05 -5.85 -3.39
N ALA A 14 -7.77 -6.05 -3.10
CA ALA A 14 -6.97 -5.08 -2.36
C ALA A 14 -6.74 -3.78 -3.17
N CYS A 15 -6.43 -3.89 -4.46
CA CYS A 15 -6.29 -2.71 -5.34
C CYS A 15 -7.63 -1.97 -5.51
N ASP A 16 -8.72 -2.71 -5.72
CA ASP A 16 -10.06 -2.12 -5.86
C ASP A 16 -10.49 -1.41 -4.57
N LEU A 17 -10.20 -1.98 -3.39
CA LEU A 17 -10.44 -1.32 -2.10
C LEU A 17 -9.67 -0.01 -1.98
N VAL A 18 -8.40 0.03 -2.37
CA VAL A 18 -7.59 1.27 -2.35
C VAL A 18 -8.20 2.32 -3.27
N ALA A 19 -8.58 1.95 -4.50
CA ALA A 19 -9.20 2.87 -5.45
C ALA A 19 -10.55 3.42 -4.95
N GLU A 20 -11.42 2.55 -4.41
CA GLU A 20 -12.71 2.94 -3.84
C GLU A 20 -12.53 3.93 -2.68
N HIS A 21 -11.61 3.62 -1.75
CA HIS A 21 -11.40 4.45 -0.58
C HIS A 21 -10.70 5.77 -0.90
N ALA A 22 -9.77 5.79 -1.87
CA ALA A 22 -9.17 7.04 -2.34
C ALA A 22 -10.26 8.03 -2.79
N GLY A 23 -11.23 7.55 -3.57
CA GLY A 23 -12.36 8.37 -4.01
C GLY A 23 -13.31 8.76 -2.87
N SER A 24 -13.62 7.84 -1.96
CA SER A 24 -14.62 8.08 -0.91
C SER A 24 -14.14 9.02 0.20
N VAL A 25 -12.84 9.04 0.50
CA VAL A 25 -12.26 9.91 1.53
C VAL A 25 -11.72 11.23 0.99
N GLU A 26 -11.87 11.51 -0.31
CA GLU A 26 -11.48 12.79 -0.92
C GLU A 26 -11.98 14.03 -0.13
N PRO A 27 -13.25 14.09 0.34
CA PRO A 27 -13.73 15.22 1.12
C PRO A 27 -13.07 15.41 2.50
N VAL A 28 -12.38 14.39 3.02
CA VAL A 28 -11.71 14.39 4.32
C VAL A 28 -10.22 14.09 4.21
N TRP A 29 -9.65 14.17 3.00
CA TRP A 29 -8.29 13.70 2.66
C TRP A 29 -7.20 14.24 3.60
N LEU A 30 -7.29 15.52 3.95
CA LEU A 30 -6.34 16.25 4.80
C LEU A 30 -6.88 16.53 6.21
N GLU A 31 -7.99 15.91 6.60
CA GLU A 31 -8.58 16.12 7.91
C GLU A 31 -8.18 15.02 8.89
N ARG A 32 -7.75 15.43 10.08
CA ARG A 32 -7.30 14.49 11.11
C ARG A 32 -8.42 14.18 12.11
N ALA A 33 -8.73 12.90 12.32
CA ALA A 33 -9.72 12.49 13.32
C ALA A 33 -9.26 12.79 14.76
N SER A 34 -7.98 12.63 15.06
CA SER A 34 -7.37 12.93 16.37
C SER A 34 -5.89 13.23 16.20
N PRO A 35 -5.24 14.05 17.06
CA PRO A 35 -3.81 14.36 16.93
C PRO A 35 -2.87 13.16 16.74
N ALA A 36 -3.24 11.97 17.26
CA ALA A 36 -2.44 10.75 17.22
C ALA A 36 -2.72 9.82 16.02
N THR A 37 -3.60 10.21 15.08
CA THR A 37 -3.98 9.37 13.92
C THR A 37 -3.40 9.94 12.64
N SER A 38 -3.00 9.10 11.69
CA SER A 38 -2.60 9.53 10.35
C SER A 38 -3.71 10.24 9.58
N LEU A 39 -3.35 11.02 8.56
CA LEU A 39 -4.31 11.61 7.63
C LEU A 39 -4.90 10.52 6.71
N PRO A 40 -6.20 10.59 6.36
CA PRO A 40 -6.83 9.67 5.42
C PRO A 40 -6.04 9.50 4.11
N GLY A 41 -5.54 10.59 3.54
CA GLY A 41 -4.74 10.55 2.31
C GLY A 41 -3.45 9.74 2.43
N PHE A 42 -2.77 9.83 3.56
CA PHE A 42 -1.55 9.04 3.81
C PHE A 42 -1.87 7.54 3.90
N ILE A 43 -2.95 7.17 4.60
CA ILE A 43 -3.33 5.76 4.80
C ILE A 43 -3.60 5.09 3.45
N VAL A 44 -4.36 5.75 2.56
CA VAL A 44 -4.71 5.16 1.25
C VAL A 44 -3.48 5.09 0.34
N TRP A 45 -2.66 6.14 0.30
CA TRP A 45 -1.39 6.12 -0.43
C TRP A 45 -0.47 5.00 0.06
N HIS A 46 -0.29 4.88 1.38
CA HIS A 46 0.53 3.83 2.01
C HIS A 46 0.08 2.45 1.58
N CYS A 47 -1.23 2.19 1.56
CA CYS A 47 -1.78 0.92 1.13
C CYS A 47 -1.43 0.58 -0.32
N ALA A 48 -1.55 1.54 -1.24
CA ALA A 48 -1.15 1.34 -2.64
C ALA A 48 0.34 0.98 -2.74
N ARG A 49 1.19 1.73 -2.02
CA ARG A 49 2.65 1.52 -2.04
C ARG A 49 3.08 0.21 -1.39
N ILE A 50 2.38 -0.26 -0.35
CA ILE A 50 2.63 -1.58 0.26
C ILE A 50 2.31 -2.72 -0.71
N ILE A 51 1.22 -2.60 -1.49
CA ILE A 51 0.91 -3.60 -2.53
C ILE A 51 2.03 -3.62 -3.57
N ASP A 52 2.47 -2.46 -4.06
CA ASP A 52 3.56 -2.36 -5.04
C ASP A 52 4.87 -2.97 -4.51
N TRP A 53 5.32 -2.55 -3.32
CA TRP A 53 6.51 -3.09 -2.68
C TRP A 53 6.42 -4.60 -2.45
N GLY A 54 5.30 -5.07 -1.89
CA GLY A 54 5.14 -6.48 -1.54
C GLY A 54 5.09 -7.38 -2.79
N VAL A 55 4.42 -6.93 -3.85
CA VAL A 55 4.33 -7.70 -5.09
C VAL A 55 5.59 -7.54 -5.94
N ASN A 56 5.97 -6.33 -6.31
CA ASN A 56 7.04 -6.09 -7.27
C ASN A 56 8.42 -6.25 -6.64
N THR A 57 8.71 -5.50 -5.57
CA THR A 57 10.04 -5.55 -4.95
C THR A 57 10.31 -6.89 -4.27
N CYS A 58 9.40 -7.37 -3.43
CA CYS A 58 9.67 -8.57 -2.62
C CYS A 58 9.43 -9.88 -3.38
N VAL A 59 8.28 -10.02 -4.05
CA VAL A 59 7.87 -11.31 -4.63
C VAL A 59 8.31 -11.47 -6.08
N ARG A 60 8.34 -10.41 -6.88
CA ARG A 60 8.76 -10.46 -8.28
C ARG A 60 10.25 -10.18 -8.48
N ASP A 61 10.90 -9.54 -7.50
CA ASP A 61 12.27 -9.01 -7.65
C ASP A 61 12.39 -8.05 -8.84
N GLU A 62 11.36 -7.22 -9.02
CA GLU A 62 11.24 -6.24 -10.09
C GLU A 62 11.09 -4.82 -9.53
N PRO A 63 11.44 -3.77 -10.30
CA PRO A 63 11.15 -2.40 -9.91
C PRO A 63 9.66 -2.19 -9.63
N GLU A 64 9.39 -1.36 -8.63
CA GLU A 64 8.04 -0.90 -8.32
C GLU A 64 7.45 -0.09 -9.48
N VAL A 65 6.14 -0.19 -9.69
CA VAL A 65 5.43 0.65 -10.67
C VAL A 65 5.60 2.13 -10.35
N ALA A 66 5.65 2.48 -9.06
CA ALA A 66 5.94 3.85 -8.65
C ALA A 66 7.34 4.35 -9.00
N ALA A 67 8.30 3.49 -9.33
CA ALA A 67 9.62 3.94 -9.75
C ALA A 67 9.60 4.60 -11.13
N GLU A 68 8.57 4.31 -11.94
CA GLU A 68 8.42 4.72 -13.34
C GLU A 68 7.60 6.01 -13.51
N SER A 69 7.75 6.66 -14.66
CA SER A 69 6.91 7.82 -15.02
C SER A 69 5.50 7.37 -15.43
N PRO A 70 4.43 8.10 -15.06
CA PRO A 70 4.40 9.36 -14.31
C PRO A 70 4.40 9.17 -12.78
N TRP A 71 4.32 7.92 -12.31
CA TRP A 71 4.07 7.60 -10.91
C TRP A 71 5.15 8.07 -9.96
N ARG A 72 6.40 8.09 -10.40
CA ARG A 72 7.55 8.51 -9.59
C ARG A 72 7.34 9.87 -8.93
N GLU A 73 6.84 10.82 -9.70
CA GLU A 73 6.52 12.17 -9.22
C GLU A 73 5.17 12.20 -8.51
N LYS A 74 4.12 11.67 -9.15
CA LYS A 74 2.74 11.69 -8.63
C LYS A 74 2.59 11.04 -7.26
N LEU A 75 3.35 9.96 -7.01
CA LEU A 75 3.23 9.11 -5.81
C LEU A 75 4.42 9.28 -4.86
N ARG A 76 5.27 10.29 -5.06
CA ARG A 76 6.38 10.61 -4.15
C ARG A 76 7.28 9.39 -3.88
N TYR A 77 7.76 8.73 -4.95
CA TYR A 77 8.49 7.47 -4.86
C TYR A 77 9.66 7.50 -3.87
N GLU A 78 10.36 8.64 -3.76
CA GLU A 78 11.48 8.83 -2.83
C GLU A 78 11.11 8.70 -1.35
N MET A 79 9.83 8.80 -1.01
CA MET A 79 9.30 8.56 0.34
C MET A 79 9.12 7.06 0.63
N GLY A 80 9.35 6.20 -0.35
CA GLY A 80 9.19 4.76 -0.22
C GLY A 80 7.72 4.35 -0.15
N HIS A 81 7.43 3.40 0.75
CA HIS A 81 6.08 2.87 0.98
C HIS A 81 5.48 3.36 2.29
N GLY A 82 6.09 4.34 2.96
CA GLY A 82 5.51 4.99 4.15
C GLY A 82 5.91 4.41 5.51
N ALA A 83 6.48 3.19 5.56
CA ALA A 83 6.97 2.62 6.81
C ALA A 83 8.15 3.44 7.35
N GLY A 84 8.14 3.71 8.65
CA GLY A 84 9.19 4.45 9.35
C GLY A 84 9.23 5.94 9.04
N LEU A 85 8.23 6.50 8.34
CA LEU A 85 8.11 7.94 8.17
C LEU A 85 7.68 8.61 9.48
N THR A 86 8.16 9.83 9.69
CA THR A 86 7.65 10.70 10.76
C THR A 86 6.26 11.24 10.44
N ASP A 87 5.53 11.71 11.46
CA ASP A 87 4.20 12.33 11.26
C ASP A 87 4.24 13.50 10.27
N VAL A 88 5.32 14.31 10.30
CA VAL A 88 5.51 15.43 9.38
C VAL A 88 5.70 14.94 7.94
N GLU A 89 6.53 13.92 7.73
CA GLU A 89 6.73 13.34 6.40
C GLU A 89 5.45 12.68 5.85
N ALA A 90 4.69 11.99 6.72
CA ALA A 90 3.42 11.39 6.36
C ALA A 90 2.38 12.46 5.95
N ASP A 91 2.34 13.58 6.67
CA ASP A 91 1.48 14.72 6.35
C ASP A 91 1.88 15.39 5.03
N GLU A 92 3.18 15.56 4.79
CA GLU A 92 3.71 16.10 3.52
C GLU A 92 3.33 15.23 2.32
N VAL A 93 3.37 13.89 2.48
CA VAL A 93 2.90 12.96 1.45
C VAL A 93 1.41 13.17 1.17
N ALA A 94 0.57 13.18 2.22
CA ALA A 94 -0.87 13.37 2.05
C ALA A 94 -1.20 14.72 1.40
N ALA A 95 -0.48 15.79 1.76
CA ALA A 95 -0.68 17.13 1.22
C ALA A 95 -0.28 17.29 -0.26
N THR A 96 0.58 16.41 -0.78
CA THR A 96 1.11 16.50 -2.15
C THR A 96 0.50 15.49 -3.11
N VAL A 97 0.18 14.28 -2.63
CA VAL A 97 -0.48 13.25 -3.42
C VAL A 97 -1.97 13.54 -3.51
N VAL A 98 -2.52 13.52 -4.72
CA VAL A 98 -3.96 13.73 -4.94
C VAL A 98 -4.73 12.41 -5.01
N PRO A 99 -5.99 12.36 -4.55
CA PRO A 99 -6.80 11.13 -4.54
C PRO A 99 -6.89 10.44 -5.91
N GLY A 100 -7.09 11.23 -6.97
CA GLY A 100 -7.20 10.71 -8.34
C GLY A 100 -5.97 9.95 -8.81
N ASP A 101 -4.77 10.41 -8.45
CA ASP A 101 -3.53 9.72 -8.83
C ASP A 101 -3.40 8.37 -8.12
N VAL A 102 -3.88 8.26 -6.87
CA VAL A 102 -3.91 6.99 -6.15
C VAL A 102 -4.92 6.01 -6.76
N VAL A 103 -6.07 6.50 -7.24
CA VAL A 103 -7.05 5.68 -7.98
C VAL A 103 -6.44 5.14 -9.28
N GLU A 104 -5.85 6.00 -10.10
CA GLU A 104 -5.24 5.60 -11.37
C GLU A 104 -4.10 4.60 -11.14
N TYR A 105 -3.27 4.85 -10.13
CA TYR A 105 -2.15 3.99 -9.77
C TYR A 105 -2.61 2.62 -9.23
N ALA A 106 -3.66 2.58 -8.41
CA ALA A 106 -4.24 1.32 -7.93
C ALA A 106 -4.77 0.45 -9.08
N HIS A 107 -5.37 1.06 -10.11
CA HIS A 107 -5.74 0.34 -11.32
C HIS A 107 -4.52 -0.17 -12.11
N ALA A 108 -3.47 0.64 -12.25
CA ALA A 108 -2.24 0.21 -12.90
C ALA A 108 -1.57 -0.98 -12.18
N LEU A 109 -1.56 -0.95 -10.83
CA LEU A 109 -1.09 -2.08 -10.03
C LEU A 109 -1.94 -3.34 -10.27
N ARG A 110 -3.27 -3.22 -10.23
CA ARG A 110 -4.18 -4.34 -10.48
C ARG A 110 -3.91 -5.00 -11.83
N ASP A 111 -3.81 -4.20 -12.88
CA ASP A 111 -3.63 -4.68 -14.25
C ASP A 111 -2.26 -5.37 -14.40
N GLY A 112 -1.20 -4.80 -13.80
CA GLY A 112 0.14 -5.42 -13.78
C GLY A 112 0.21 -6.71 -12.98
N ILE A 113 -0.46 -6.77 -11.82
CA ILE A 113 -0.58 -7.99 -11.00
C ILE A 113 -1.32 -9.07 -11.79
N ASP A 114 -2.39 -8.69 -12.48
CA ASP A 114 -3.18 -9.62 -13.27
C ASP A 114 -2.44 -10.25 -14.43
N GLN A 115 -1.62 -9.44 -15.09
CA GLN A 115 -0.75 -9.92 -16.15
C GLN A 115 0.27 -10.91 -15.58
N TRP A 116 0.95 -10.55 -14.49
CA TRP A 116 1.96 -11.39 -13.86
C TRP A 116 1.39 -12.72 -13.34
N MET A 117 0.23 -12.70 -12.68
CA MET A 117 -0.36 -13.91 -12.11
C MET A 117 -0.96 -14.87 -13.15
N ALA A 118 -1.09 -14.45 -14.41
CA ALA A 118 -1.59 -15.33 -15.47
C ALA A 118 -0.63 -16.51 -15.76
N ASP A 119 0.66 -16.32 -15.50
CA ASP A 119 1.72 -17.29 -15.82
C ASP A 119 2.25 -18.03 -14.58
N LEU A 120 1.73 -17.71 -13.38
CA LEU A 120 2.22 -18.25 -12.11
C LEU A 120 1.65 -19.64 -11.82
N VAL A 121 2.45 -20.51 -11.22
CA VAL A 121 1.99 -21.81 -10.68
C VAL A 121 2.13 -21.87 -9.17
N ASP A 122 1.38 -22.77 -8.52
CA ASP A 122 1.36 -22.88 -7.06
C ASP A 122 2.76 -23.11 -6.45
N ALA A 123 3.68 -23.77 -7.19
CA ALA A 123 5.04 -23.99 -6.71
C ALA A 123 5.87 -22.69 -6.57
N ASP A 124 5.58 -21.67 -7.38
CA ASP A 124 6.28 -20.37 -7.31
C ASP A 124 5.99 -19.64 -5.99
N LEU A 125 4.82 -19.91 -5.41
CA LEU A 125 4.35 -19.29 -4.18
C LEU A 125 5.07 -19.77 -2.92
N GLU A 126 5.73 -20.93 -2.98
CA GLU A 126 6.41 -21.56 -1.85
C GLU A 126 7.83 -21.01 -1.62
N ARG A 127 8.34 -20.20 -2.55
CA ARG A 127 9.67 -19.59 -2.49
C ARG A 127 9.84 -18.74 -1.23
N THR A 128 10.91 -18.97 -0.49
CA THR A 128 11.34 -18.11 0.62
C THR A 128 11.89 -16.79 0.10
N ILE A 129 11.45 -15.69 0.71
CA ILE A 129 11.83 -14.32 0.35
C ILE A 129 12.82 -13.76 1.38
N ASP A 130 13.96 -13.24 0.89
CA ASP A 130 14.88 -12.42 1.67
C ASP A 130 14.42 -10.96 1.57
N VAL A 131 13.58 -10.55 2.52
CA VAL A 131 12.98 -9.19 2.54
C VAL A 131 14.06 -8.16 2.84
N ARG A 132 15.05 -8.52 3.65
CA ARG A 132 16.20 -7.65 3.92
C ARG A 132 16.98 -7.33 2.66
N MET A 133 17.21 -8.31 1.79
CA MET A 133 17.85 -8.10 0.49
C MET A 133 16.95 -7.27 -0.44
N ALA A 134 15.66 -7.62 -0.55
CA ALA A 134 14.71 -6.87 -1.38
C ALA A 134 14.63 -5.38 -0.97
N ASN A 135 14.69 -5.08 0.33
CA ASN A 135 14.71 -3.71 0.84
C ASN A 135 15.95 -2.89 0.48
N GLN A 136 16.98 -3.48 -0.14
CA GLN A 136 18.10 -2.73 -0.71
C GLN A 136 17.71 -1.98 -1.99
N ALA A 137 16.57 -2.32 -2.62
CA ALA A 137 16.06 -1.65 -3.82
C ALA A 137 15.74 -0.16 -3.59
N HIS A 138 15.48 0.25 -2.35
CA HIS A 138 15.18 1.64 -2.03
C HIS A 138 15.74 2.05 -0.66
N ALA A 139 16.44 3.19 -0.62
CA ALA A 139 17.17 3.63 0.58
C ALA A 139 16.27 3.78 1.83
N ARG A 140 14.99 4.18 1.66
CA ARG A 140 14.04 4.33 2.77
C ARG A 140 13.69 2.99 3.45
N TYR A 141 13.69 1.88 2.72
CA TYR A 141 13.27 0.57 3.26
C TYR A 141 14.33 -0.06 4.18
N SER A 142 15.56 0.43 4.08
CA SER A 142 16.70 -0.03 4.87
C SER A 142 16.95 0.83 6.12
N THR A 143 16.12 1.84 6.38
CA THR A 143 16.23 2.62 7.63
C THR A 143 15.86 1.75 8.84
N PRO A 144 16.41 2.00 10.05
CA PRO A 144 16.04 1.23 11.23
C PRO A 144 14.53 1.24 11.52
N ALA A 145 13.87 2.39 11.36
CA ALA A 145 12.44 2.53 11.60
C ALA A 145 11.61 1.69 10.60
N ALA A 146 11.91 1.79 9.30
CA ALA A 146 11.21 0.99 8.29
C ALA A 146 11.49 -0.51 8.48
N TRP A 147 12.72 -0.89 8.83
CA TRP A 147 13.07 -2.29 9.06
C TRP A 147 12.33 -2.88 10.27
N GLU A 148 12.17 -2.12 11.35
CA GLU A 148 11.45 -2.59 12.54
C GLU A 148 9.99 -2.99 12.23
N GLU A 149 9.34 -2.31 11.28
CA GLU A 149 7.98 -2.62 10.87
C GLU A 149 7.89 -3.93 10.08
N VAL A 150 8.88 -4.24 9.23
CA VAL A 150 8.79 -5.36 8.28
C VAL A 150 9.69 -6.56 8.60
N LYS A 151 10.60 -6.45 9.56
CA LYS A 151 11.58 -7.53 9.89
C LYS A 151 10.95 -8.89 10.20
N HIS A 152 9.72 -8.88 10.67
CA HIS A 152 8.94 -10.07 11.02
C HIS A 152 8.40 -10.82 9.77
N LEU A 153 8.61 -10.26 8.58
CA LEU A 153 8.30 -10.85 7.27
C LEU A 153 9.53 -11.46 6.60
N ASP A 154 10.73 -11.24 7.14
CA ASP A 154 11.96 -11.76 6.55
C ASP A 154 12.01 -13.29 6.62
N GLY A 155 12.34 -13.95 5.50
CA GLY A 155 12.27 -15.40 5.38
C GLY A 155 10.85 -15.96 5.21
N ALA A 156 9.83 -15.11 5.04
CA ALA A 156 8.48 -15.57 4.72
C ALA A 156 8.42 -16.19 3.31
N GLN A 157 7.44 -17.06 3.07
CA GLN A 157 7.15 -17.56 1.73
C GLN A 157 6.43 -16.50 0.89
N ALA A 158 6.55 -16.57 -0.43
CA ALA A 158 5.93 -15.59 -1.33
C ALA A 158 4.43 -15.43 -1.08
N TRP A 159 3.68 -16.54 -0.92
CA TRP A 159 2.25 -16.46 -0.59
C TRP A 159 1.97 -15.71 0.72
N GLN A 160 2.86 -15.80 1.72
CA GLN A 160 2.68 -15.10 3.00
C GLN A 160 2.79 -13.59 2.81
N LEU A 161 3.69 -13.12 1.93
CA LEU A 161 3.78 -11.69 1.58
C LEU A 161 2.57 -11.23 0.77
N LEU A 162 2.05 -12.06 -0.14
CA LEU A 162 0.84 -11.70 -0.90
C LEU A 162 -0.41 -11.67 0.00
N ILE A 163 -0.48 -12.51 1.03
CA ILE A 163 -1.64 -12.52 1.94
C ILE A 163 -1.53 -11.45 3.02
N ARG A 164 -0.38 -11.35 3.70
CA ARG A 164 -0.27 -10.58 4.95
C ARG A 164 -0.15 -9.07 4.67
N PRO A 165 0.96 -8.53 4.12
CA PRO A 165 1.05 -7.12 3.80
C PRO A 165 0.17 -6.71 2.61
N CYS A 166 0.08 -7.50 1.54
CA CYS A 166 -0.67 -7.06 0.34
C CYS A 166 -2.19 -7.25 0.44
N GLY A 167 -2.69 -7.92 1.49
CA GLY A 167 -4.12 -8.18 1.64
C GLY A 167 -4.67 -7.92 3.03
N GLY A 168 -4.13 -8.57 4.05
CA GLY A 168 -4.59 -8.43 5.44
C GLY A 168 -4.33 -7.03 6.00
N HIS A 169 -3.11 -6.53 5.84
CA HIS A 169 -2.70 -5.18 6.24
C HIS A 169 -3.53 -4.10 5.54
N ILE A 170 -3.75 -4.25 4.23
CA ILE A 170 -4.60 -3.33 3.46
C ILE A 170 -6.02 -3.27 4.03
N ARG A 171 -6.64 -4.42 4.33
CA ARG A 171 -7.98 -4.46 4.94
C ARG A 171 -8.02 -3.85 6.33
N MET A 172 -6.97 -4.02 7.14
CA MET A 172 -6.86 -3.38 8.45
C MET A 172 -6.91 -1.86 8.29
N HIS A 173 -6.12 -1.30 7.38
CA HIS A 173 -6.10 0.14 7.12
C HIS A 173 -7.39 0.66 6.49
N MET A 174 -8.08 -0.09 5.64
CA MET A 174 -9.41 0.32 5.16
C MET A 174 -10.41 0.44 6.31
N GLY A 175 -10.41 -0.52 7.26
CA GLY A 175 -11.25 -0.45 8.45
C GLY A 175 -10.89 0.73 9.38
N GLU A 176 -9.60 1.02 9.55
CA GLU A 176 -9.12 2.22 10.24
C GLU A 176 -9.67 3.48 9.54
N LEU A 177 -9.45 3.59 8.25
CA LEU A 177 -9.84 4.73 7.43
C LEU A 177 -11.35 5.01 7.47
N GLU A 178 -12.19 3.98 7.35
CA GLU A 178 -13.64 4.13 7.48
C GLU A 178 -14.02 4.71 8.85
N THR A 179 -13.37 4.26 9.91
CA THR A 179 -13.61 4.74 11.27
C THR A 179 -13.21 6.21 11.40
N LEU A 180 -12.03 6.57 10.90
CA LEU A 180 -11.53 7.95 10.94
C LEU A 180 -12.42 8.89 10.12
N ALA A 181 -12.80 8.50 8.90
CA ALA A 181 -13.67 9.28 8.03
C ALA A 181 -15.05 9.55 8.68
N ARG A 182 -15.66 8.54 9.31
CA ARG A 182 -16.94 8.71 10.02
C ARG A 182 -16.82 9.68 11.20
N LEU A 183 -15.73 9.61 11.95
CA LEU A 183 -15.48 10.54 13.07
C LEU A 183 -15.32 11.97 12.58
N ILE A 184 -14.57 12.18 11.50
CA ILE A 184 -14.36 13.50 10.89
C ILE A 184 -15.72 14.06 10.43
N GLN A 185 -16.46 13.30 9.62
CA GLN A 185 -17.75 13.71 9.08
C GLN A 185 -18.80 13.98 10.17
N SER A 186 -18.75 13.23 11.28
CA SER A 186 -19.64 13.48 12.42
C SER A 186 -19.39 14.86 13.03
N ARG A 187 -18.12 15.23 13.24
CA ARG A 187 -17.78 16.54 13.78
C ARG A 187 -18.16 17.68 12.85
N GLN A 188 -17.96 17.50 11.55
CA GLN A 188 -18.36 18.49 10.54
C GLN A 188 -19.85 18.78 10.59
N ARG A 189 -20.70 17.75 10.77
CA ARG A 189 -22.16 17.90 10.92
C ARG A 189 -22.55 18.63 12.20
N ASP A 190 -21.84 18.41 13.31
CA ASP A 190 -22.14 19.07 14.58
C ASP A 190 -21.74 20.56 14.58
N THR A 191 -20.89 20.97 13.64
CA THR A 191 -20.41 22.36 13.48
C THR A 191 -21.11 23.16 12.37
N ALA A 192 -21.97 22.53 11.56
CA ALA A 192 -22.71 23.14 10.46
C ALA A 192 -24.11 23.59 10.88
#